data_AF-A0A7S4PDS7-F1
#
_entry.id   AF-A0A7S4PDS7-F1
#
_cell.length_a   1.000
_cell.length_b   1.000
_cell.length_c   1.000
_cell.angle_alpha   90.00
_cell.angle_beta   90.00
_cell.angle_gamma   90.00
#
_symmetry.space_group_name_H-M   'P 1'
#
loop_
_entity.id
_entity.type
_entity.pdbx_description
1 polymer ?
#
loop_
_entity_poly.entity_id
_entity_poly.type
_entity_poly.pdbx_seq_one_letter_code
_entity_poly.pdbx_strand_id
1 'polypeptide(L)'
;KEPCTASIVPPSLECQISSLGSLNEKWLEGEFSISCTSNISKLKQQKQKESMKRKEGGRGSGGVRIYWPSVSFVKGSIDGYSAGGSLCLGTKNLKPPVLQRMRKYETPPYLPHRHNITPHIKTMTKVVDKEICELGWVYTGSHNLSLAAWGNLVKKETSLMIRHYEIGILFLPSLFSPTPTTFLPGLPPPLSPSPSLPPSFPSPTSSSSSSTHQTISFPLSFSFPPRPFEFEEENGGDVPWVWDRSYNYPDNYGRYWPARE
;
A
#
# COMPACT_ATOMS: atom_id res chain seq x y z
N LYS A 1 37.36 -7.95 -11.94
CA LYS A 1 36.14 -7.23 -11.51
C LYS A 1 35.09 -8.27 -11.23
N GLU A 2 34.91 -8.65 -9.97
CA GLU A 2 33.78 -9.49 -9.57
C GLU A 2 32.48 -8.70 -9.82
N PRO A 3 31.40 -9.35 -10.29
CA PRO A 3 30.12 -8.67 -10.44
C PRO A 3 29.62 -8.27 -9.05
N CYS A 4 29.40 -6.97 -8.88
CA CYS A 4 28.77 -6.40 -7.70
C CYS A 4 27.43 -7.10 -7.51
N THR A 5 27.31 -7.91 -6.45
CA THR A 5 26.06 -8.55 -6.08
C THR A 5 25.15 -7.47 -5.53
N ALA A 6 24.36 -6.83 -6.41
CA ALA A 6 23.27 -5.98 -5.98
C ALA A 6 22.42 -6.79 -5.00
N SER A 7 22.42 -6.39 -3.74
CA SER A 7 21.58 -6.96 -2.70
C SER A 7 20.14 -6.77 -3.17
N ILE A 8 19.53 -7.81 -3.76
CA ILE A 8 18.14 -7.77 -4.24
C ILE A 8 17.27 -7.61 -3.00
N VAL A 9 16.93 -6.36 -2.68
CA VAL A 9 16.05 -6.07 -1.56
C VAL A 9 14.69 -6.67 -1.93
N PRO A 10 14.12 -7.54 -1.08
CA PRO A 10 12.94 -8.29 -1.47
C PRO A 10 11.74 -7.34 -1.66
N PRO A 11 10.87 -7.60 -2.66
CA PRO A 11 9.77 -6.73 -3.01
C PRO A 11 8.80 -6.61 -1.84
N SER A 12 8.22 -5.44 -1.64
CA SER A 12 7.29 -5.19 -0.54
C SER A 12 5.90 -4.83 -1.05
N LEU A 13 4.89 -5.09 -0.20
CA LEU A 13 3.52 -4.70 -0.45
C LEU A 13 3.19 -3.47 0.39
N GLU A 14 2.86 -2.37 -0.26
CA GLU A 14 2.47 -1.12 0.38
C GLU A 14 0.95 -1.05 0.44
N CYS A 15 0.39 -0.90 1.64
CA CYS A 15 -1.05 -0.83 1.85
C CYS A 15 -1.38 0.44 2.63
N GLN A 16 -1.99 1.42 1.96
CA GLN A 16 -2.69 2.50 2.64
C GLN A 16 -4.17 2.11 2.77
N ILE A 17 -4.65 2.09 4.00
CA ILE A 17 -6.00 1.64 4.37
C ILE A 17 -6.62 2.60 5.39
N SER A 18 -7.93 2.47 5.65
CA SER A 18 -8.64 3.29 6.65
C SER A 18 -9.24 2.45 7.80
N SER A 19 -9.16 1.13 7.73
CA SER A 19 -9.54 0.24 8.83
C SER A 19 -8.64 -0.97 8.89
N LEU A 20 -8.37 -1.44 10.10
CA LEU A 20 -7.60 -2.65 10.33
C LEU A 20 -8.29 -3.51 11.41
N GLY A 21 -8.73 -4.69 10.96
CA GLY A 21 -9.29 -5.73 11.82
C GLY A 21 -8.20 -6.53 12.53
N SER A 22 -8.57 -7.68 13.10
CA SER A 22 -7.59 -8.64 13.62
C SER A 22 -6.74 -9.16 12.46
N LEU A 23 -5.46 -8.81 12.45
CA LEU A 23 -4.51 -9.28 11.45
C LEU A 23 -4.16 -10.75 11.72
N ASN A 24 -4.45 -11.62 10.75
CA ASN A 24 -4.00 -13.01 10.78
C ASN A 24 -2.66 -13.09 10.03
N GLU A 25 -1.56 -13.23 10.76
CA GLU A 25 -0.21 -13.27 10.17
C GLU A 25 -0.02 -14.41 9.19
N LYS A 26 -0.57 -15.60 9.50
CA LYS A 26 -0.49 -16.77 8.60
C LYS A 26 -1.18 -16.48 7.26
N TRP A 27 -2.34 -15.84 7.29
CA TRP A 27 -3.03 -15.43 6.07
C TRP A 27 -2.27 -14.33 5.33
N LEU A 28 -1.77 -13.33 6.06
CA LEU A 28 -1.06 -12.18 5.48
C LEU A 28 0.24 -12.59 4.80
N GLU A 29 1.07 -13.39 5.48
CA GLU A 29 2.37 -13.85 4.98
C GLU A 29 2.25 -15.02 4.01
N GLY A 30 1.14 -15.77 4.07
CA GLY A 30 0.82 -16.85 3.17
C GLY A 30 -0.05 -16.39 2.00
N GLU A 31 -1.31 -16.80 2.02
CA GLU A 31 -2.30 -16.63 0.95
C GLU A 31 -2.28 -15.23 0.32
N PHE A 32 -2.35 -14.19 1.14
CA PHE A 32 -2.48 -12.82 0.67
C PHE A 32 -1.18 -12.31 0.02
N SER A 33 -0.06 -12.37 0.74
CA SER A 33 1.24 -11.93 0.21
C SER A 33 1.63 -12.71 -1.05
N ILE A 34 1.43 -14.04 -1.07
CA ILE A 34 1.70 -14.87 -2.25
C ILE A 34 0.84 -14.40 -3.42
N SER A 35 -0.47 -14.18 -3.23
CA SER A 35 -1.36 -13.72 -4.31
C SER A 35 -0.94 -12.36 -4.86
N CYS A 36 -0.53 -11.43 -3.99
CA CYS A 36 -0.13 -10.07 -4.36
C CYS A 36 1.29 -9.98 -4.97
N THR A 37 2.19 -10.89 -4.62
CA THR A 37 3.61 -10.81 -4.99
C THR A 37 4.01 -11.81 -6.08
N SER A 38 3.20 -12.84 -6.33
CA SER A 38 3.47 -13.86 -7.35
C SER A 38 3.69 -13.23 -8.72
N ASN A 39 4.82 -13.55 -9.35
CA ASN A 39 5.03 -13.32 -10.76
C ASN A 39 4.65 -14.61 -11.49
N ILE A 40 3.64 -14.56 -12.38
CA ILE A 40 3.10 -15.73 -13.11
C ILE A 40 4.21 -16.52 -13.82
N SER A 41 5.26 -15.83 -14.29
CA SER A 41 6.42 -16.43 -14.94
C SER A 41 7.28 -17.30 -14.00
N LYS A 42 7.35 -16.97 -12.69
CA LYS A 42 8.11 -17.72 -11.68
C LYS A 42 7.33 -18.89 -11.10
N LEU A 43 6.00 -18.81 -11.01
CA LEU A 43 5.14 -19.90 -10.51
C LEU A 43 5.27 -21.19 -11.35
N LYS A 44 5.50 -21.09 -12.67
CA LYS A 44 5.75 -22.25 -13.54
C LYS A 44 7.10 -22.93 -13.27
N GLN A 45 8.13 -22.16 -12.88
CA GLN A 45 9.45 -22.70 -12.57
C GLN A 45 9.53 -23.22 -11.12
N GLN A 46 8.71 -22.67 -10.22
CA GLN A 46 8.71 -22.99 -8.79
C GLN A 46 8.05 -24.34 -8.47
N LYS A 47 7.02 -24.74 -9.24
CA LYS A 47 6.43 -26.09 -9.18
C LYS A 47 7.44 -27.23 -9.45
N GLN A 48 8.57 -26.93 -10.08
CA GLN A 48 9.65 -27.91 -10.34
C GLN A 48 10.70 -27.97 -9.21
N LYS A 49 10.77 -26.97 -8.33
CA LYS A 49 11.78 -26.86 -7.23
C LYS A 49 11.21 -27.09 -5.83
N GLU A 50 9.89 -27.03 -5.66
CA GLU A 50 9.23 -27.18 -4.34
C GLU A 50 9.29 -28.61 -3.76
N SER A 51 9.82 -29.60 -4.48
CA SER A 51 10.13 -30.91 -3.90
C SER A 51 11.41 -30.94 -3.03
N MET A 52 12.21 -29.87 -2.98
CA MET A 52 13.55 -29.94 -2.35
C MET A 52 13.95 -28.89 -1.30
N LYS A 53 13.09 -27.94 -0.87
CA LYS A 53 13.47 -27.01 0.22
C LYS A 53 12.32 -26.65 1.17
N ARG A 54 11.93 -27.60 2.03
CA ARG A 54 11.36 -27.28 3.35
C ARG A 54 12.48 -27.39 4.38
N LYS A 55 13.25 -26.33 4.57
CA LYS A 55 14.09 -26.03 5.74
C LYS A 55 15.02 -24.88 5.38
N GLU A 56 14.55 -23.66 5.63
CA GLU A 56 15.38 -22.49 5.96
C GLU A 56 14.40 -21.37 6.30
N GLY A 57 14.14 -21.21 7.60
CA GLY A 57 13.51 -20.02 8.14
C GLY A 57 14.46 -18.84 7.96
N GLY A 58 14.29 -18.11 6.87
CA GLY A 58 15.04 -16.89 6.56
C GLY A 58 14.09 -15.71 6.50
N ARG A 59 14.22 -14.78 7.46
CA ARG A 59 13.71 -13.41 7.41
C ARG A 59 14.15 -12.76 6.08
N GLY A 60 13.28 -12.78 5.07
CA GLY A 60 13.66 -12.35 3.72
C GLY A 60 12.53 -12.03 2.74
N SER A 61 11.27 -11.91 3.18
CA SER A 61 10.23 -11.32 2.32
C SER A 61 10.18 -9.82 2.57
N GLY A 62 10.17 -8.99 1.54
CA GLY A 62 9.75 -7.60 1.70
C GLY A 62 8.31 -7.65 2.18
N GLY A 63 8.12 -7.27 3.44
CA GLY A 63 6.86 -7.49 4.14
C GLY A 63 5.75 -6.57 3.66
N VAL A 64 4.53 -6.89 4.09
CA VAL A 64 3.40 -5.95 4.00
C VAL A 64 3.66 -4.77 4.93
N ARG A 65 3.64 -3.56 4.38
CA ARG A 65 3.75 -2.27 5.08
C ARG A 65 2.40 -1.59 5.07
N ILE A 66 1.98 -1.09 6.23
CA ILE A 66 0.64 -0.51 6.44
C ILE A 66 0.78 0.98 6.73
N TYR A 67 0.30 1.83 5.83
CA TYR A 67 0.32 3.28 6.02
C TYR A 67 -0.87 3.67 6.88
N TRP A 68 -0.57 4.30 8.02
CA TRP A 68 -1.57 4.65 9.02
C TRP A 68 -1.35 6.06 9.59
N PRO A 69 -2.41 6.87 9.78
CA PRO A 69 -2.29 8.20 10.38
C PRO A 69 -1.82 8.15 11.84
N SER A 70 -0.99 9.12 12.23
CA SER A 70 -0.64 9.36 13.63
C SER A 70 -1.75 10.16 14.34
N VAL A 71 -1.74 10.15 15.67
CA VAL A 71 -2.59 11.00 16.50
C VAL A 71 -2.35 12.47 16.18
N SER A 72 -1.10 12.88 15.99
CA SER A 72 -0.76 14.26 15.60
C SER A 72 -1.35 14.65 14.25
N PHE A 73 -1.33 13.74 13.27
CA PHE A 73 -1.95 13.97 11.95
C PHE A 73 -3.47 14.11 12.05
N VAL A 74 -4.15 13.21 12.78
CA VAL A 74 -5.61 13.28 12.96
C VAL A 74 -6.00 14.55 13.74
N LYS A 75 -5.32 14.83 14.85
CA LYS A 75 -5.51 16.06 15.65
C LYS A 75 -5.38 17.33 14.80
N GLY A 76 -4.38 17.36 13.93
CA GLY A 76 -4.07 18.49 13.04
C GLY A 76 -4.90 18.55 11.77
N SER A 77 -5.80 17.58 11.54
CA SER A 77 -6.59 17.50 10.31
C SER A 77 -7.70 18.55 10.25
N ILE A 78 -8.27 18.74 9.05
CA ILE A 78 -9.39 19.68 8.81
C ILE A 78 -10.63 19.37 9.66
N ASP A 79 -10.84 18.11 10.04
CA ASP A 79 -11.97 17.71 10.89
C ASP A 79 -11.52 17.43 12.33
N GLY A 80 -10.25 17.71 12.67
CA GLY A 80 -9.63 17.40 13.95
C GLY A 80 -9.88 15.95 14.37
N TYR A 81 -10.23 15.71 15.63
CA TYR A 81 -10.49 14.35 16.10
C TYR A 81 -11.71 13.67 15.43
N SER A 82 -12.66 14.44 14.90
CA SER A 82 -13.84 13.86 14.22
C SER A 82 -13.45 13.06 12.98
N ALA A 83 -12.34 13.44 12.31
CA ALA A 83 -11.77 12.70 11.19
C ALA A 83 -11.42 11.24 11.56
N GLY A 84 -10.99 11.05 12.81
CA GLY A 84 -10.58 9.76 13.35
C GLY A 84 -11.72 8.75 13.50
N GLY A 85 -12.98 9.19 13.50
CA GLY A 85 -14.14 8.30 13.51
C GLY A 85 -14.25 7.42 12.26
N SER A 86 -13.62 7.82 11.15
CA SER A 86 -13.55 7.03 9.90
C SER A 86 -12.28 6.20 9.77
N LEU A 87 -11.42 6.21 10.80
CA LEU A 87 -10.17 5.47 10.88
C LEU A 87 -10.27 4.34 11.91
N CYS A 88 -10.83 3.21 11.48
CA CYS A 88 -11.28 2.15 12.37
C CYS A 88 -10.16 1.15 12.68
N LEU A 89 -9.34 1.47 13.67
CA LEU A 89 -8.39 0.56 14.33
C LEU A 89 -8.64 0.59 15.83
N GLY A 90 -9.11 -0.52 16.40
CA GLY A 90 -9.32 -0.66 17.84
C GLY A 90 -8.08 -1.13 18.59
N THR A 91 -7.97 -0.78 19.87
CA THR A 91 -6.85 -1.13 20.75
C THR A 91 -6.59 -2.64 20.76
N LYS A 92 -7.65 -3.47 20.72
CA LYS A 92 -7.54 -4.94 20.67
C LYS A 92 -6.80 -5.48 19.43
N ASN A 93 -6.77 -4.73 18.33
CA ASN A 93 -6.12 -5.12 17.08
C ASN A 93 -4.70 -4.55 16.96
N LEU A 94 -4.33 -3.57 17.80
CA LEU A 94 -2.99 -2.96 17.80
C LEU A 94 -1.97 -3.86 18.53
N LYS A 95 -1.59 -4.94 17.88
CA LYS A 95 -0.61 -5.92 18.40
C LYS A 95 0.80 -5.64 17.84
N PRO A 96 1.88 -6.16 18.46
CA PRO A 96 3.25 -5.98 17.96
C PRO A 96 3.45 -6.28 16.46
N PRO A 97 2.83 -7.34 15.87
CA PRO A 97 2.94 -7.61 14.44
C PRO A 97 2.32 -6.53 13.54
N VAL A 98 1.27 -5.84 14.01
CA VAL A 98 0.70 -4.68 13.33
C VAL A 98 1.64 -3.49 13.42
N LEU A 99 2.13 -3.18 14.63
CA LEU A 99 3.03 -2.06 14.88
C LEU A 99 4.32 -2.15 14.04
N GLN A 100 4.93 -3.33 13.93
CA GLN A 100 6.13 -3.56 13.12
C GLN A 100 5.93 -3.27 11.62
N ARG A 101 4.69 -3.44 11.13
CA ARG A 101 4.30 -3.19 9.74
C ARG A 101 3.87 -1.76 9.49
N MET A 102 3.53 -1.01 10.54
CA MET A 102 3.05 0.35 10.41
C MET A 102 4.12 1.28 9.85
N ARG A 103 3.68 2.14 8.93
CA ARG A 103 4.42 3.26 8.36
C ARG A 103 3.56 4.50 8.53
N LYS A 104 4.20 5.63 8.80
CA LYS A 104 3.51 6.88 9.02
C LYS A 104 2.82 7.28 7.72
N TYR A 105 1.51 7.54 7.78
CA TYR A 105 0.82 8.19 6.68
C TYR A 105 1.24 9.65 6.65
N GLU A 106 1.71 10.07 5.48
CA GLU A 106 1.99 11.45 5.16
C GLU A 106 1.42 11.75 3.78
N THR A 107 0.94 12.97 3.59
CA THR A 107 0.48 13.42 2.28
C THR A 107 1.68 13.56 1.35
N PRO A 108 1.60 13.08 0.09
CA PRO A 108 2.72 13.19 -0.82
C PRO A 108 3.02 14.67 -1.16
N PRO A 109 4.28 15.06 -1.39
CA PRO A 109 4.68 16.44 -1.64
C PRO A 109 3.95 17.11 -2.82
N TYR A 110 3.53 16.30 -3.80
CA TYR A 110 2.81 16.75 -5.00
C TYR A 110 1.30 16.91 -4.80
N LEU A 111 0.76 16.62 -3.61
CA LEU A 111 -0.64 16.91 -3.23
C LEU A 111 -0.71 17.83 -2.01
N PRO A 112 -0.07 19.02 -2.02
CA PRO A 112 0.03 19.88 -0.84
C PRO A 112 -1.34 20.31 -0.29
N HIS A 113 -2.37 20.38 -1.14
CA HIS A 113 -3.74 20.71 -0.73
C HIS A 113 -4.43 19.63 0.12
N ARG A 114 -3.80 18.46 0.31
CA ARG A 114 -4.32 17.37 1.16
C ARG A 114 -3.47 17.14 2.42
N HIS A 115 -2.56 18.05 2.77
CA HIS A 115 -1.59 17.84 3.87
C HIS A 115 -2.22 17.60 5.25
N ASN A 116 -3.48 18.02 5.44
CA ASN A 116 -4.25 17.90 6.67
C ASN A 116 -5.59 17.15 6.46
N ILE A 117 -5.68 16.30 5.43
CA ILE A 117 -6.88 15.49 5.15
C ILE A 117 -6.60 14.03 5.48
N THR A 118 -7.35 13.45 6.42
CA THR A 118 -7.21 12.03 6.77
C THR A 118 -7.61 11.13 5.60
N PRO A 119 -6.88 10.03 5.35
CA PRO A 119 -7.17 9.16 4.23
C PRO A 119 -8.32 8.20 4.54
N HIS A 120 -9.39 8.27 3.75
CA HIS A 120 -10.40 7.19 3.68
C HIS A 120 -10.27 6.33 2.41
N ILE A 121 -9.40 6.73 1.47
CA ILE A 121 -9.02 5.93 0.29
C ILE A 121 -8.28 4.65 0.75
N LYS A 122 -8.35 3.59 -0.07
CA LYS A 122 -7.55 2.38 0.11
C LYS A 122 -6.75 2.14 -1.16
N THR A 123 -5.43 2.23 -1.03
CA THR A 123 -4.50 2.07 -2.14
C THR A 123 -3.48 1.01 -1.78
N MET A 124 -3.27 0.05 -2.67
CA MET A 124 -2.26 -0.98 -2.50
C MET A 124 -1.32 -1.01 -3.70
N THR A 125 -0.03 -1.25 -3.49
CA THR A 125 0.92 -1.39 -4.59
C THR A 125 2.06 -2.33 -4.20
N LYS A 126 2.57 -3.09 -5.18
CA LYS A 126 3.78 -3.88 -5.02
C LYS A 126 4.98 -3.05 -5.46
N VAL A 127 5.94 -2.85 -4.57
CA VAL A 127 7.25 -2.27 -4.91
C VAL A 127 8.17 -3.42 -5.31
N VAL A 128 8.57 -3.44 -6.57
CA VAL A 128 9.39 -4.48 -7.19
C VAL A 128 10.88 -4.19 -6.98
N ASP A 129 11.27 -2.94 -7.20
CA ASP A 129 12.62 -2.43 -6.97
C ASP A 129 12.56 -1.26 -6.00
N LYS A 130 13.28 -1.35 -4.87
CA LYS A 130 13.27 -0.30 -3.85
C LYS A 130 14.28 0.81 -4.11
N GLU A 131 15.31 0.56 -4.93
CA GLU A 131 16.30 1.57 -5.26
C GLU A 131 15.68 2.64 -6.17
N ILE A 132 14.96 2.18 -7.20
CA ILE A 132 14.26 3.08 -8.14
C ILE A 132 12.78 3.27 -7.82
N CYS A 133 12.27 2.62 -6.77
CA CYS A 133 10.86 2.68 -6.36
C CYS A 133 9.88 2.17 -7.43
N GLU A 134 10.27 1.16 -8.22
CA GLU A 134 9.43 0.57 -9.26
C GLU A 134 8.16 -0.06 -8.66
N LEU A 135 7.01 0.34 -9.19
CA LEU A 135 5.71 -0.22 -8.83
C LEU A 135 5.32 -1.28 -9.85
N GLY A 136 5.13 -2.52 -9.40
CA GLY A 136 4.71 -3.64 -10.25
C GLY A 136 3.24 -3.56 -10.67
N TRP A 137 2.42 -2.92 -9.84
CA TRP A 137 1.01 -2.64 -10.08
C TRP A 137 0.50 -1.66 -9.03
N VAL A 138 -0.61 -0.98 -9.30
CA VAL A 138 -1.30 -0.16 -8.31
C VAL A 138 -2.77 -0.55 -8.28
N TYR A 139 -3.32 -0.75 -7.10
CA TYR A 139 -4.71 -1.06 -6.83
C TYR A 139 -5.33 0.08 -6.03
N THR A 140 -6.54 0.50 -6.40
CA THR A 140 -7.35 1.42 -5.59
C THR A 140 -8.78 0.92 -5.51
N GLY A 141 -9.39 0.98 -4.34
CA GLY A 141 -10.75 0.47 -4.16
C GLY A 141 -11.29 0.64 -2.75
N SER A 142 -12.27 -0.18 -2.39
CA SER A 142 -12.93 -0.16 -1.08
C SER A 142 -12.29 -1.08 -0.03
N HIS A 143 -11.48 -2.06 -0.46
CA HIS A 143 -10.93 -3.11 0.40
C HIS A 143 -9.94 -2.58 1.44
N ASN A 144 -10.33 -2.67 2.71
CA ASN A 144 -9.35 -2.62 3.80
C ASN A 144 -8.59 -3.95 3.92
N LEU A 145 -7.47 -3.96 4.65
CA LEU A 145 -6.65 -5.16 4.85
C LEU A 145 -7.32 -6.13 5.84
N SER A 146 -8.23 -6.96 5.34
CA SER A 146 -9.00 -7.91 6.15
C SER A 146 -9.41 -9.17 5.38
N LEU A 147 -9.58 -10.28 6.11
CA LEU A 147 -10.11 -11.55 5.59
C LEU A 147 -11.52 -11.38 5.01
N ALA A 148 -12.33 -10.48 5.57
CA ALA A 148 -13.71 -10.29 5.14
C ALA A 148 -13.81 -9.65 3.75
N ALA A 149 -12.90 -8.71 3.46
CA ALA A 149 -12.80 -8.02 2.18
C ALA A 149 -12.09 -8.87 1.11
N TRP A 150 -10.93 -9.44 1.45
CA TRP A 150 -10.07 -10.15 0.48
C TRP A 150 -10.35 -11.65 0.37
N GLY A 151 -11.05 -12.21 1.35
CA GLY A 151 -11.34 -13.63 1.43
C GLY A 151 -10.30 -14.43 2.22
N ASN A 152 -10.68 -15.67 2.52
CA ASN A 152 -9.83 -16.66 3.19
C ASN A 152 -10.14 -18.05 2.63
N LEU A 153 -9.09 -18.83 2.35
CA LEU A 153 -9.24 -20.23 1.96
C LEU A 153 -9.79 -21.08 3.10
N VAL A 154 -10.88 -21.81 2.82
CA VAL A 154 -11.60 -22.71 3.73
C VAL A 154 -11.78 -24.10 3.09
N LYS A 155 -12.37 -25.05 3.84
CA LYS A 155 -12.65 -26.42 3.37
C LYS A 155 -11.41 -27.10 2.76
N LYS A 156 -10.31 -27.14 3.52
CA LYS A 156 -9.01 -27.65 3.05
C LYS A 156 -8.55 -26.94 1.75
N GLU A 157 -8.67 -25.61 1.72
CA GLU A 157 -8.20 -24.76 0.62
C GLU A 157 -8.91 -24.96 -0.73
N THR A 158 -10.13 -25.52 -0.72
CA THR A 158 -10.93 -25.75 -1.93
C THR A 158 -11.98 -24.67 -2.18
N SER A 159 -12.16 -23.73 -1.25
CA SER A 159 -13.17 -22.69 -1.33
C SER A 159 -12.63 -21.38 -0.75
N LEU A 160 -12.82 -20.28 -1.48
CA LEU A 160 -12.49 -18.94 -1.01
C LEU A 160 -13.74 -18.30 -0.41
N MET A 161 -13.72 -18.02 0.89
CA MET A 161 -14.85 -17.39 1.60
C MET A 161 -14.65 -15.88 1.69
N ILE A 162 -15.52 -15.11 1.05
CA ILE A 162 -15.58 -13.63 1.12
C ILE A 162 -16.85 -13.21 1.86
N ARG A 163 -16.77 -12.15 2.68
CA ARG A 163 -17.89 -11.71 3.55
C ARG A 163 -18.40 -10.31 3.23
N HIS A 164 -17.62 -9.49 2.51
CA HIS A 164 -18.00 -8.13 2.14
C HIS A 164 -18.17 -7.99 0.63
N TYR A 165 -18.98 -7.02 0.23
CA TYR A 165 -19.04 -6.52 -1.13
C TYR A 165 -17.99 -5.42 -1.29
N GLU A 166 -17.08 -5.60 -2.22
CA GLU A 166 -15.97 -4.69 -2.40
C GLU A 166 -15.68 -4.54 -3.90
N ILE A 167 -15.18 -3.37 -4.30
CA ILE A 167 -14.83 -3.07 -5.70
C ILE A 167 -13.55 -2.24 -5.75
N GLY A 168 -12.78 -2.41 -6.82
CA GLY A 168 -11.64 -1.55 -7.09
C GLY A 168 -11.12 -1.72 -8.51
N ILE A 169 -10.10 -0.94 -8.82
CA ILE A 169 -9.45 -0.86 -10.12
C ILE A 169 -7.99 -1.23 -9.93
N LEU A 170 -7.49 -2.12 -10.80
CA LEU A 170 -6.09 -2.52 -10.86
C LEU A 170 -5.43 -1.89 -12.09
N PHE A 171 -4.38 -1.11 -11.85
CA PHE A 171 -3.53 -0.53 -12.86
C PHE A 171 -2.30 -1.42 -13.02
N LEU A 172 -2.09 -1.92 -14.24
CA LEU A 172 -0.96 -2.75 -14.62
C LEU A 172 -0.13 -2.00 -15.66
N PRO A 173 1.21 -1.88 -15.51
CA PRO A 173 2.04 -1.20 -16.50
C PRO A 173 1.84 -1.72 -17.93
N SER A 174 1.66 -3.03 -18.09
CA SER A 174 1.44 -3.70 -19.39
C SER A 174 0.13 -3.33 -20.10
N LEU A 175 -0.81 -2.66 -19.42
CA LEU A 175 -2.07 -2.22 -20.03
C LEU A 175 -2.01 -0.80 -20.60
N PHE A 176 -0.94 -0.04 -20.32
CA PHE A 176 -0.82 1.36 -20.72
C PHE A 176 -0.06 1.56 -22.04
N SER A 177 0.79 0.62 -22.42
CA SER A 177 1.57 0.71 -23.65
C SER A 177 2.02 -0.67 -24.15
N PRO A 178 2.14 -0.87 -25.48
CA PRO A 178 2.75 -2.05 -26.05
C PRO A 178 4.28 -2.12 -25.80
N THR A 179 4.92 -1.04 -25.37
CA THR A 179 6.33 -1.04 -24.97
C THR A 179 6.49 -1.48 -23.50
N PRO A 180 7.63 -2.10 -23.13
CA PRO A 180 7.94 -2.39 -21.74
C PRO A 180 7.77 -1.13 -20.89
N THR A 181 6.85 -1.18 -19.93
CA THR A 181 6.42 -0.01 -19.16
C THR A 181 6.64 -0.26 -17.67
N THR A 182 7.11 0.76 -16.96
CA THR A 182 7.27 0.78 -15.51
C THR A 182 6.49 1.93 -14.89
N PHE A 183 5.91 1.69 -13.72
CA PHE A 183 5.32 2.74 -12.89
C PHE A 183 6.32 3.23 -11.84
N LEU A 184 6.42 4.54 -11.67
CA LEU A 184 7.15 5.18 -10.58
C LEU A 184 6.22 6.10 -9.78
N PRO A 185 6.38 6.26 -8.46
CA PRO A 185 5.62 7.25 -7.70
C PRO A 185 5.83 8.68 -8.24
N GLY A 186 4.76 9.43 -8.41
CA GLY A 186 4.83 10.85 -8.80
C GLY A 186 3.63 11.29 -9.64
N LEU A 187 3.53 12.60 -9.90
CA LEU A 187 2.52 13.09 -10.84
C LEU A 187 2.92 12.71 -12.27
N PRO A 188 1.96 12.27 -13.11
CA PRO A 188 2.18 12.25 -14.55
C PRO A 188 2.49 13.69 -15.02
N PRO A 189 3.29 13.86 -16.08
CA PRO A 189 3.48 15.18 -16.67
C PRO A 189 2.12 15.79 -16.99
N PRO A 190 1.94 17.12 -16.81
CA PRO A 190 0.69 17.77 -17.13
C PRO A 190 0.32 17.42 -18.56
N LEU A 191 -0.93 16.97 -18.78
CA LEU A 191 -1.46 16.78 -20.11
C LEU A 191 -1.29 18.12 -20.82
N SER A 192 -0.37 18.19 -21.78
CA SER A 192 -0.29 19.34 -22.66
C SER A 192 -1.69 19.51 -23.25
N PRO A 193 -2.29 20.71 -23.19
CA PRO A 193 -3.56 20.95 -23.86
C PRO A 193 -3.28 20.87 -25.36
N SER A 194 -3.27 19.66 -25.92
CA SER A 194 -3.32 19.45 -27.36
C SER A 194 -4.80 19.45 -27.74
N PRO A 195 -5.29 20.47 -28.44
CA PRO A 195 -6.64 20.47 -28.97
C PRO A 195 -6.67 19.56 -30.20
N SER A 196 -6.66 18.24 -30.00
CA SER A 196 -7.06 17.30 -31.05
C SER A 196 -7.18 15.87 -30.53
N LEU A 197 -8.43 15.42 -30.56
CA LEU A 197 -8.92 14.04 -30.59
C LEU A 197 -9.02 13.28 -29.24
N PRO A 198 -10.11 12.50 -29.05
CA PRO A 198 -10.26 11.60 -27.90
C PRO A 198 -9.14 10.55 -27.91
N PRO A 199 -8.84 9.92 -26.76
CA PRO A 199 -7.86 8.84 -26.70
C PRO A 199 -8.38 7.64 -27.52
N SER A 200 -8.07 7.61 -28.80
CA SER A 200 -8.20 6.42 -29.63
C SER A 200 -7.18 5.40 -29.13
N PHE A 201 -7.67 4.21 -28.77
CA PHE A 201 -6.83 3.04 -28.52
C PHE A 201 -5.76 2.93 -29.63
N PRO A 202 -4.48 2.71 -29.30
CA PRO A 202 -3.44 2.67 -30.32
C PRO A 202 -3.68 1.49 -31.27
N SER A 203 -4.03 1.80 -32.53
CA SER A 203 -4.00 0.85 -33.63
C SER A 203 -2.54 0.47 -33.93
N PRO A 204 -2.24 -0.82 -34.17
CA PRO A 204 -0.87 -1.30 -34.34
C PRO A 204 -0.38 -1.07 -35.77
N THR A 205 -0.04 0.18 -36.14
CA THR A 205 0.69 0.44 -37.39
C THR A 205 1.60 1.66 -37.27
N SER A 206 2.87 1.43 -36.95
CA SER A 206 4.02 1.86 -37.76
C SER A 206 5.32 1.67 -36.98
N SER A 207 6.25 1.00 -37.64
CA SER A 207 7.58 0.62 -37.19
C SER A 207 8.50 1.83 -37.08
N SER A 208 9.00 2.11 -35.88
CA SER A 208 10.35 2.66 -35.69
C SER A 208 11.02 1.95 -34.51
N SER A 209 12.16 1.35 -34.81
CA SER A 209 12.98 0.54 -33.92
C SER A 209 13.77 1.44 -32.96
N SER A 210 13.27 1.60 -31.74
CA SER A 210 14.09 1.72 -30.54
C SER A 210 13.25 1.19 -29.37
N SER A 211 13.71 0.15 -28.69
CA SER A 211 13.03 -0.45 -27.54
C SER A 211 13.14 0.46 -26.32
N THR A 212 12.57 1.65 -26.41
CA THR A 212 12.56 2.64 -25.33
C THR A 212 11.58 2.13 -24.28
N HIS A 213 12.15 1.66 -23.17
CA HIS A 213 11.39 1.33 -21.98
C HIS A 213 10.65 2.60 -21.50
N GLN A 214 9.33 2.52 -21.39
CA GLN A 214 8.49 3.65 -21.03
C GLN A 214 8.34 3.73 -19.51
N THR A 215 8.41 4.93 -18.98
CA THR A 215 8.14 5.20 -17.56
C THR A 215 6.88 6.04 -17.45
N ILE A 216 5.96 5.62 -16.58
CA ILE A 216 4.74 6.36 -16.26
C ILE A 216 4.78 6.71 -14.77
N SER A 217 4.68 7.99 -14.45
CA SER A 217 4.53 8.44 -13.08
C SER A 217 3.10 8.19 -12.60
N PHE A 218 2.96 7.51 -11.46
CA PHE A 218 1.69 7.14 -10.85
C PHE A 218 1.47 7.92 -9.55
N PRO A 219 0.36 8.67 -9.43
CA PRO A 219 0.12 9.55 -8.28
C PRO A 219 -0.43 8.74 -7.09
N LEU A 220 0.47 8.23 -6.25
CA LEU A 220 0.09 7.58 -4.99
C LEU A 220 -0.63 8.55 -4.06
N SER A 221 -1.55 8.04 -3.23
CA SER A 221 -2.31 8.84 -2.25
C SER A 221 -1.56 9.10 -0.93
N PHE A 222 -0.31 8.67 -0.84
CA PHE A 222 0.55 8.70 0.33
C PHE A 222 2.00 8.99 -0.09
N SER A 223 2.77 9.58 0.83
CA SER A 223 4.19 9.86 0.63
C SER A 223 5.00 8.57 0.48
N PHE A 224 5.97 8.60 -0.43
CA PHE A 224 6.86 7.48 -0.72
C PHE A 224 8.29 8.01 -0.96
N PRO A 225 9.34 7.36 -0.42
CA PRO A 225 9.33 6.15 0.41
C PRO A 225 8.74 6.37 1.80
N PRO A 226 8.20 5.32 2.47
CA PRO A 226 7.57 5.48 3.77
C PRO A 226 8.57 5.68 4.90
N ARG A 227 8.21 6.54 5.86
CA ARG A 227 8.87 6.59 7.17
C ARG A 227 8.25 5.57 8.15
N PRO A 228 9.05 4.82 8.93
CA PRO A 228 8.52 4.04 10.06
C PRO A 228 7.93 4.97 11.14
N PHE A 229 7.06 4.43 11.99
CA PHE A 229 6.69 5.11 13.23
C PHE A 229 7.90 5.11 14.18
N GLU A 230 8.22 6.27 14.77
CA GLU A 230 9.28 6.42 15.77
C GLU A 230 8.66 6.40 17.17
N PHE A 231 8.70 5.26 17.87
CA PHE A 231 7.96 5.06 19.13
C PHE A 231 8.71 5.50 20.39
N GLU A 232 9.93 6.03 20.30
CA GLU A 232 10.75 6.33 21.48
C GLU A 232 10.26 7.57 22.26
N GLU A 233 10.25 7.45 23.59
CA GLU A 233 9.62 8.41 24.51
C GLU A 233 10.41 9.71 24.69
N GLU A 234 11.74 9.70 24.53
CA GLU A 234 12.60 10.87 24.81
C GLU A 234 12.32 12.08 23.90
N ASN A 235 11.68 11.88 22.73
CA ASN A 235 11.37 12.93 21.77
C ASN A 235 9.87 13.10 21.46
N GLY A 236 8.99 12.52 22.27
CA GLY A 236 7.54 12.56 21.99
C GLY A 236 7.17 11.76 20.74
N GLY A 237 7.51 10.47 20.74
CA GLY A 237 7.35 9.55 19.63
C GLY A 237 5.97 9.52 18.96
N ASP A 238 5.95 9.03 17.73
CA ASP A 238 4.74 8.86 16.94
C ASP A 238 3.78 7.86 17.59
N VAL A 239 2.54 8.30 17.80
CA VAL A 239 1.45 7.44 18.28
C VAL A 239 0.49 7.18 17.11
N PRO A 240 0.19 5.93 16.74
CA PRO A 240 -0.82 5.63 15.73
C PRO A 240 -2.21 6.02 16.24
N TRP A 241 -3.06 6.51 15.34
CA TRP A 241 -4.46 6.76 15.68
C TRP A 241 -5.19 5.46 16.04
N VAL A 242 -5.90 5.46 17.15
CA VAL A 242 -6.70 4.34 17.64
C VAL A 242 -8.02 4.90 18.15
N TRP A 243 -9.11 4.61 17.44
CA TRP A 243 -10.41 5.25 17.64
C TRP A 243 -11.07 4.99 19.00
N ASP A 244 -10.67 3.95 19.73
CA ASP A 244 -11.25 3.58 21.04
C ASP A 244 -10.37 4.00 22.23
N ARG A 245 -9.31 4.80 21.98
CA ARG A 245 -8.49 5.43 23.02
C ARG A 245 -8.97 6.84 23.33
N SER A 246 -8.69 7.30 24.55
CA SER A 246 -8.91 8.69 24.94
C SER A 246 -7.67 9.55 24.65
N TYR A 247 -7.89 10.75 24.11
CA TYR A 247 -6.88 11.74 23.82
C TYR A 247 -7.21 13.03 24.58
N ASN A 248 -6.37 13.33 25.60
CA ASN A 248 -6.63 14.37 26.60
C ASN A 248 -6.13 15.77 26.22
N TYR A 249 -5.62 15.96 25.02
CA TYR A 249 -5.21 17.26 24.49
C TYR A 249 -6.27 17.73 23.49
N PRO A 250 -6.61 19.02 23.44
CA PRO A 250 -7.57 19.53 22.46
C PRO A 250 -7.03 19.44 21.03
N ASP A 251 -7.91 19.22 20.05
CA ASP A 251 -7.63 19.40 18.63
C ASP A 251 -7.60 20.89 18.23
N ASN A 252 -7.44 21.17 16.93
CA ASN A 252 -7.42 22.53 16.38
C ASN A 252 -8.70 23.34 16.65
N TYR A 253 -9.77 22.69 17.12
CA TYR A 253 -11.08 23.28 17.41
C TYR A 253 -11.40 23.26 18.91
N GLY A 254 -10.45 22.90 19.77
CA GLY A 254 -10.69 22.80 21.22
C GLY A 254 -11.44 21.53 21.65
N ARG A 255 -11.66 20.57 20.75
CA ARG A 255 -12.42 19.34 21.02
C ARG A 255 -11.50 18.21 21.51
N TYR A 256 -12.08 17.28 22.24
CA TYR A 256 -11.41 16.10 22.78
C TYR A 256 -11.96 14.82 22.14
N TRP A 257 -11.25 13.71 22.29
CA TRP A 257 -11.71 12.41 21.84
C TRP A 257 -11.64 11.35 22.96
N PRO A 258 -12.73 10.64 23.26
CA PRO A 258 -14.09 10.91 22.78
C PRO A 258 -14.56 12.31 23.22
N ALA A 259 -15.64 12.80 22.61
CA ALA A 259 -16.25 14.06 23.04
C ALA A 259 -16.59 13.96 24.54
N ARG A 260 -16.21 14.98 25.32
CA ARG A 260 -16.61 15.09 26.73
C ARG A 260 -18.08 15.49 26.76
N GLU A 261 -18.86 14.80 27.59
CA GLU A 261 -20.23 15.21 27.93
C GLU A 261 -20.24 16.53 28.70
#